data_AF-A0A9P3HCR4-F1
#
_entry.id   AF-A0A9P3HCR4-F1
#
_cell.length_a   1.000
_cell.length_b   1.000
_cell.length_c   1.000
_cell.angle_alpha   90.00
_cell.angle_beta   90.00
_cell.angle_gamma   90.00
#
_symmetry.space_group_name_H-M   'P 1'
#
loop_
_entity.id
_entity.type
_entity.pdbx_description
1 polymer ?
#
loop_
_entity_poly.entity_id
_entity_poly.type
_entity_poly.pdbx_seq_one_letter_code
_entity_poly.pdbx_strand_id
1 'polypeptide(L)'
;MDPTLNDGGVIMPKLGNATAKAELGRATWKLLHTMASRYPEKPKADERAAVKQWIFLLSRLYPCGECANHFQRMLKDHPPQTSSRAALSNWACSIHNIVNIRLGKAEFDCSTLENVYQCGCAEDPSEVEGGLNSDDDPLLDLAQALPDAPNVDVEIDSLGAL
;
A
#
# COMPACT_ATOMS: atom_id res chain seq x y z
N MET A 1 -14.36 -14.49 11.23
CA MET A 1 -14.32 -13.02 11.33
C MET A 1 -15.75 -12.50 11.36
N ASP A 2 -16.04 -11.49 12.19
CA ASP A 2 -17.38 -10.90 12.28
C ASP A 2 -17.72 -10.14 10.98
N PRO A 3 -18.72 -10.59 10.20
CA PRO A 3 -19.06 -9.97 8.92
C PRO A 3 -19.62 -8.54 9.07
N THR A 4 -20.17 -8.21 10.24
CA THR A 4 -20.81 -6.90 10.50
C THR A 4 -19.82 -5.74 10.52
N LEU A 5 -18.52 -6.05 10.68
CA LEU A 5 -17.45 -5.05 10.67
C LEU A 5 -17.28 -4.36 9.31
N ASN A 6 -17.75 -4.97 8.21
CA ASN A 6 -17.62 -4.38 6.87
C ASN A 6 -18.78 -3.44 6.49
N ASP A 7 -19.92 -3.51 7.19
CA ASP A 7 -21.17 -2.88 6.72
C ASP A 7 -21.48 -1.50 7.34
N GLY A 8 -20.70 -1.08 8.34
CA GLY A 8 -20.95 0.19 9.01
C GLY A 8 -20.31 1.39 8.31
N GLY A 9 -20.86 2.56 8.62
CA GLY A 9 -20.42 3.83 8.05
C GLY A 9 -19.09 4.35 8.59
N VAL A 10 -18.73 5.54 8.12
CA VAL A 10 -17.57 6.31 8.56
C VAL A 10 -17.70 6.70 10.04
N ILE A 11 -16.62 6.50 10.79
CA ILE A 11 -16.54 6.80 12.23
C ILE A 11 -15.90 8.17 12.46
N MET A 12 -14.90 8.52 11.64
CA MET A 12 -14.05 9.69 11.86
C MET A 12 -14.71 10.99 11.38
N PRO A 13 -14.48 12.13 12.07
CA PRO A 13 -14.99 13.43 11.67
C PRO A 13 -14.21 14.02 10.48
N LYS A 14 -14.65 15.19 10.01
CA LYS A 14 -13.96 15.93 8.94
C LYS A 14 -12.54 16.33 9.36
N LEU A 15 -11.56 16.14 8.48
CA LEU A 15 -10.19 16.62 8.70
C LEU A 15 -9.97 17.95 7.95
N GLY A 16 -10.05 19.07 8.68
CA GLY A 16 -9.98 20.41 8.08
C GLY A 16 -8.58 20.87 7.65
N ASN A 17 -7.52 20.39 8.33
CA ASN A 17 -6.15 20.81 8.04
C ASN A 17 -5.63 20.14 6.75
N ALA A 18 -5.32 20.94 5.74
CA ALA A 18 -4.90 20.46 4.42
C ALA A 18 -3.52 19.78 4.43
N THR A 19 -2.55 20.32 5.18
CA THR A 19 -1.21 19.74 5.28
C THR A 19 -1.25 18.38 5.96
N ALA A 20 -1.92 18.29 7.11
CA ALA A 20 -2.07 17.03 7.83
C ALA A 20 -2.83 15.98 7.01
N LYS A 21 -3.84 16.41 6.24
CA LYS A 21 -4.58 15.52 5.32
C LYS A 21 -3.68 14.93 4.23
N ALA A 22 -2.82 15.76 3.64
CA ALA A 22 -1.91 15.31 2.59
C ALA A 22 -0.82 14.37 3.15
N GLU A 23 -0.24 14.70 4.30
CA GLU A 23 0.74 13.84 4.99
C GLU A 23 0.14 12.47 5.34
N LEU A 24 -1.05 12.47 5.93
CA LEU A 24 -1.80 11.25 6.23
C LEU A 24 -2.09 10.43 4.96
N GLY A 25 -2.48 11.10 3.87
CA GLY A 25 -2.72 10.48 2.57
C GLY A 25 -1.48 9.74 2.06
N ARG A 26 -0.33 10.43 1.96
CA ARG A 26 0.94 9.84 1.52
C ARG A 26 1.35 8.64 2.37
N ALA A 27 1.30 8.77 3.70
CA ALA A 27 1.65 7.69 4.60
C ALA A 27 0.73 6.46 4.41
N THR A 28 -0.56 6.68 4.21
CA THR A 28 -1.54 5.60 4.02
C THR A 28 -1.37 4.90 2.68
N TRP A 29 -1.10 5.65 1.60
CA TRP A 29 -0.80 5.05 0.30
C TRP A 29 0.49 4.24 0.33
N LYS A 30 1.54 4.76 0.98
CA LYS A 30 2.79 4.01 1.21
C LYS A 30 2.51 2.68 1.92
N LEU A 31 1.72 2.70 3.00
CA LEU A 31 1.35 1.49 3.72
C LEU A 31 0.58 0.51 2.82
N LEU A 32 -0.47 0.97 2.14
CA LEU A 32 -1.31 0.11 1.28
C LEU A 32 -0.49 -0.55 0.17
N HIS A 33 0.30 0.21 -0.57
CA HIS A 33 1.12 -0.32 -1.66
C HIS A 33 2.22 -1.25 -1.17
N THR A 34 2.83 -0.96 -0.01
CA THR A 34 3.81 -1.86 0.61
C THR A 34 3.15 -3.16 1.08
N MET A 35 1.96 -3.10 1.68
CA MET A 35 1.19 -4.30 2.02
C MET A 35 0.84 -5.13 0.77
N ALA A 36 0.44 -4.45 -0.32
CA ALA A 36 0.11 -5.10 -1.58
C ALA A 36 1.33 -5.78 -2.22
N SER A 37 2.50 -5.12 -2.24
CA SER A 37 3.73 -5.70 -2.79
C SER A 37 4.23 -6.90 -1.97
N ARG A 38 4.01 -6.91 -0.65
CA ARG A 38 4.36 -8.03 0.24
C ARG A 38 3.32 -9.15 0.28
N TYR A 39 2.15 -8.96 -0.31
CA TYR A 39 1.09 -9.95 -0.30
C TYR A 39 1.52 -11.25 -1.03
N PRO A 40 1.01 -12.45 -0.65
CA PRO A 40 1.38 -13.68 -1.34
C PRO A 40 0.87 -13.73 -2.77
N GLU A 41 1.63 -14.35 -3.68
CA GLU A 41 1.15 -14.61 -5.05
C GLU A 41 -0.01 -15.61 -5.07
N LYS A 42 0.02 -16.59 -4.16
CA LYS A 42 -1.02 -17.62 -3.99
C LYS A 42 -1.56 -17.59 -2.56
N PRO A 43 -2.39 -16.59 -2.20
CA PRO A 43 -2.86 -16.40 -0.83
C PRO A 43 -3.90 -17.46 -0.43
N LYS A 44 -3.87 -17.86 0.83
CA LYS A 44 -4.88 -18.73 1.45
C LYS A 44 -6.20 -17.98 1.66
N ALA A 45 -7.28 -18.72 1.85
CA ALA A 45 -8.62 -18.14 2.01
C ALA A 45 -8.70 -17.15 3.20
N ASP A 46 -8.00 -17.42 4.30
CA ASP A 46 -7.93 -16.55 5.47
C ASP A 46 -7.11 -15.28 5.21
N GLU A 47 -5.99 -15.38 4.50
CA GLU A 47 -5.17 -14.22 4.08
C GLU A 47 -5.95 -13.29 3.15
N ARG A 48 -6.76 -13.85 2.25
CA ARG A 48 -7.68 -13.11 1.37
C ARG A 48 -8.77 -12.40 2.15
N ALA A 49 -9.33 -13.06 3.16
CA ALA A 49 -10.34 -12.48 4.03
C ALA A 49 -9.74 -11.36 4.90
N ALA A 50 -8.53 -11.56 5.44
CA ALA A 50 -7.83 -10.61 6.29
C ALA A 50 -7.56 -9.28 5.57
N VAL A 51 -6.96 -9.32 4.38
CA VAL A 51 -6.65 -8.07 3.65
C VAL A 51 -7.92 -7.36 3.19
N LYS A 52 -8.94 -8.12 2.75
CA LYS A 52 -10.26 -7.56 2.39
C LYS A 52 -10.87 -6.84 3.59
N GLN A 53 -10.89 -7.48 4.77
CA GLN A 53 -11.42 -6.89 5.98
C GLN A 53 -10.62 -5.66 6.42
N TRP A 54 -9.28 -5.71 6.35
CA TRP A 54 -8.44 -4.56 6.67
C TRP A 54 -8.77 -3.34 5.80
N ILE A 55 -8.99 -3.52 4.49
CA ILE A 55 -9.39 -2.43 3.57
C ILE A 55 -10.75 -1.83 3.96
N PHE A 56 -11.75 -2.67 4.27
CA PHE A 56 -13.06 -2.17 4.71
C PHE A 56 -12.97 -1.46 6.06
N LEU A 57 -12.18 -1.98 7.01
CA LEU A 57 -11.94 -1.31 8.29
C LEU A 57 -11.21 0.02 8.12
N LEU A 58 -10.20 0.08 7.24
CA LEU A 58 -9.53 1.32 6.87
C LEU A 58 -10.56 2.35 6.38
N SER A 59 -11.49 1.96 5.51
CA SER A 59 -12.53 2.87 5.01
C SER A 59 -13.46 3.43 6.09
N ARG A 60 -13.59 2.77 7.23
CA ARG A 60 -14.41 3.22 8.37
C ARG A 60 -13.61 4.09 9.33
N LEU A 61 -12.36 3.73 9.56
CA LEU A 61 -11.47 4.31 10.57
C LEU A 61 -10.52 5.39 10.01
N TYR A 62 -10.52 5.63 8.70
CA TYR A 62 -9.62 6.61 8.10
C TYR A 62 -9.81 8.01 8.71
N PRO A 63 -8.78 8.66 9.28
CA PRO A 63 -8.92 9.89 10.09
C PRO A 63 -9.47 11.13 9.36
N CYS A 64 -9.64 11.08 8.03
CA CYS A 64 -10.34 12.10 7.25
C CYS A 64 -11.73 11.58 6.87
N GLY A 65 -12.77 12.00 7.61
CA GLY A 65 -14.14 11.49 7.43
C GLY A 65 -14.73 11.72 6.04
N GLU A 66 -14.46 12.85 5.39
CA GLU A 66 -14.89 13.09 4.01
C GLU A 66 -14.13 12.21 3.00
N CYS A 67 -12.85 11.92 3.27
CA CYS A 67 -12.05 11.02 2.46
C CYS A 67 -12.53 9.57 2.63
N ALA A 68 -12.83 9.17 3.86
CA ALA A 68 -13.40 7.87 4.23
C ALA A 68 -14.75 7.63 3.53
N ASN A 69 -15.63 8.63 3.53
CA ASN A 69 -16.93 8.56 2.83
C ASN A 69 -16.77 8.42 1.31
N HIS A 70 -15.77 9.09 0.74
CA HIS A 70 -15.44 8.91 -0.67
C HIS A 70 -14.91 7.49 -0.92
N PHE A 71 -14.00 7.00 -0.08
CA PHE A 71 -13.41 5.66 -0.22
C PHE A 71 -14.46 4.55 -0.08
N GLN A 72 -15.38 4.64 0.88
CA GLN A 72 -16.49 3.69 1.01
C GLN A 72 -17.37 3.61 -0.23
N ARG A 73 -17.59 4.73 -0.94
CA ARG A 73 -18.32 4.73 -2.21
C ARG A 73 -17.52 4.02 -3.30
N MET A 74 -16.24 4.35 -3.45
CA MET A 74 -15.36 3.68 -4.41
C MET A 74 -15.31 2.17 -4.18
N LEU A 75 -15.30 1.69 -2.94
CA LEU A 75 -15.27 0.26 -2.62
C LEU A 75 -16.53 -0.51 -3.06
N LYS A 76 -17.66 0.18 -3.29
CA LYS A 76 -18.88 -0.45 -3.83
C LYS A 76 -18.73 -0.74 -5.32
N ASP A 77 -18.16 0.20 -6.05
CA ASP A 77 -17.98 0.11 -7.51
C ASP A 77 -16.71 -0.69 -7.88
N HIS A 78 -15.71 -0.66 -7.01
CA HIS A 78 -14.37 -1.22 -7.22
C HIS A 78 -13.93 -2.05 -5.99
N PRO A 79 -14.57 -3.21 -5.74
CA PRO A 79 -14.26 -4.04 -4.59
C PRO A 79 -12.81 -4.55 -4.62
N PRO A 80 -12.16 -4.75 -3.45
CA PRO A 80 -10.78 -5.24 -3.37
C PRO A 80 -10.56 -6.57 -4.10
N GLN A 81 -9.55 -6.59 -4.98
CA GLN A 81 -9.11 -7.81 -5.66
C GLN A 81 -7.99 -8.46 -4.85
N THR A 82 -8.26 -9.62 -4.26
CA THR A 82 -7.35 -10.27 -3.30
C THR A 82 -6.88 -11.64 -3.77
N SER A 83 -6.97 -11.95 -5.06
CA SER A 83 -6.64 -13.29 -5.59
C SER A 83 -5.14 -13.58 -5.65
N SER A 84 -4.30 -12.55 -5.73
CA SER A 84 -2.84 -12.64 -5.74
C SER A 84 -2.22 -11.28 -5.40
N ARG A 85 -0.90 -11.24 -5.21
CA ARG A 85 -0.10 -10.01 -5.11
C ARG A 85 -0.37 -9.09 -6.29
N ALA A 86 -0.22 -9.59 -7.52
CA ALA A 86 -0.45 -8.81 -8.73
C ALA A 86 -1.87 -8.23 -8.79
N ALA A 87 -2.88 -9.00 -8.40
CA ALA A 87 -4.26 -8.52 -8.38
C ALA A 87 -4.48 -7.40 -7.36
N LEU A 88 -3.92 -7.54 -6.16
CA LEU A 88 -4.05 -6.55 -5.09
C LEU A 88 -3.29 -5.26 -5.40
N SER A 89 -2.06 -5.37 -5.92
CA SER A 89 -1.23 -4.21 -6.31
C SER A 89 -1.89 -3.42 -7.43
N ASN A 90 -2.39 -4.08 -8.48
CA ASN A 90 -3.08 -3.41 -9.58
C ASN A 90 -4.38 -2.75 -9.12
N TRP A 91 -5.14 -3.40 -8.22
CA TRP A 91 -6.33 -2.79 -7.62
C TRP A 91 -5.97 -1.54 -6.81
N ALA A 92 -4.93 -1.60 -5.96
CA ALA A 92 -4.49 -0.47 -5.16
C ALA A 92 -4.07 0.72 -6.04
N CYS A 93 -3.34 0.45 -7.14
CA CYS A 93 -2.97 1.48 -8.11
C CYS A 93 -4.18 2.09 -8.82
N SER A 94 -5.11 1.26 -9.28
CA SER A 94 -6.33 1.72 -9.97
C SER A 94 -7.16 2.65 -9.07
N ILE A 95 -7.36 2.26 -7.80
CA ILE A 95 -8.08 3.10 -6.83
C ILE A 95 -7.32 4.39 -6.54
N HIS A 96 -5.99 4.34 -6.43
CA HIS A 96 -5.16 5.54 -6.24
C HIS A 96 -5.31 6.51 -7.43
N ASN A 97 -5.33 5.99 -8.66
CA ASN A 97 -5.54 6.79 -9.86
C ASN A 97 -6.93 7.45 -9.93
N ILE A 98 -7.98 6.79 -9.45
CA ILE A 98 -9.31 7.42 -9.31
C ILE A 98 -9.23 8.65 -8.38
N VAL A 99 -8.50 8.54 -7.27
CA VAL A 99 -8.26 9.67 -6.37
C VAL A 99 -7.43 10.76 -7.04
N ASN A 100 -6.38 10.39 -7.78
CA ASN A 100 -5.54 11.33 -8.51
C ASN A 100 -6.35 12.15 -9.52
N ILE A 101 -7.13 11.49 -10.37
CA ILE A 101 -8.00 12.14 -11.36
C ILE A 101 -8.98 13.09 -10.68
N ARG A 102 -9.63 12.65 -9.59
CA ARG A 102 -10.55 13.50 -8.81
C ARG A 102 -9.87 14.75 -8.25
N LEU A 103 -8.59 14.66 -7.91
CA LEU A 103 -7.80 15.77 -7.37
C LEU A 103 -7.07 16.55 -8.47
N GLY A 104 -7.31 16.26 -9.75
CA GLY A 104 -6.69 16.96 -10.89
C GLY A 104 -5.21 16.62 -11.08
N LYS A 105 -4.78 15.44 -10.64
CA LYS A 105 -3.40 14.97 -10.74
C LYS A 105 -3.22 14.04 -11.94
N ALA A 106 -1.97 13.86 -12.36
CA ALA A 106 -1.63 12.89 -13.40
C ALA A 106 -1.93 11.46 -12.94
N GLU A 107 -2.27 10.61 -13.90
CA GLU A 107 -2.41 9.18 -13.68
C GLU A 107 -1.02 8.54 -13.56
N PHE A 108 -0.87 7.57 -12.65
CA PHE A 108 0.33 6.76 -12.52
C PHE A 108 0.22 5.51 -13.41
N ASP A 109 1.30 5.18 -14.14
CA ASP A 109 1.35 3.96 -14.94
C ASP A 109 1.56 2.72 -14.06
N CYS A 110 0.47 1.99 -13.80
CA CYS A 110 0.48 0.80 -12.96
C CYS A 110 1.42 -0.32 -13.46
N SER A 111 1.84 -0.32 -14.73
CA SER A 111 2.80 -1.30 -15.24
C SER A 111 4.20 -1.16 -14.63
N THR A 112 4.48 -0.01 -14.01
CA THR A 112 5.77 0.31 -13.39
C THR A 112 5.82 0.08 -11.88
N LEU A 113 4.74 -0.44 -11.27
CA LEU A 113 4.60 -0.60 -9.82
C LEU A 113 5.75 -1.39 -9.18
N GLU A 114 6.24 -2.43 -9.84
CA GLU A 114 7.29 -3.31 -9.29
C GLU A 114 8.64 -2.61 -9.18
N ASN A 115 8.90 -1.60 -10.00
CA ASN A 115 10.12 -0.78 -9.92
C ASN A 115 10.11 0.10 -8.66
N VAL A 116 8.92 0.53 -8.25
CA VAL A 116 8.69 1.47 -7.15
C VAL A 116 8.49 0.75 -5.81
N TYR A 117 7.69 -0.31 -5.83
CA TYR A 117 7.38 -1.15 -4.67
C TYR A 117 7.90 -2.56 -4.93
N GLN A 118 9.22 -2.71 -4.86
CA GLN A 118 9.85 -4.03 -4.92
C GLN A 118 9.29 -4.89 -3.78
N CYS A 119 8.90 -6.13 -4.08
CA CYS A 119 8.29 -6.98 -3.07
C CYS A 119 9.27 -7.34 -1.95
N GLY A 120 10.58 -7.11 -2.08
CA GLY A 120 11.58 -7.49 -1.06
C GLY A 120 11.48 -8.96 -0.66
N CYS A 121 10.93 -9.79 -1.55
CA CYS A 121 10.91 -11.22 -1.39
C CYS A 121 12.35 -11.66 -1.58
N ALA A 122 13.03 -12.09 -0.51
CA ALA A 122 14.33 -12.73 -0.68
C ALA A 122 14.17 -13.84 -1.72
N GLU A 123 15.01 -13.83 -2.74
CA GLU A 123 15.20 -15.03 -3.55
C GLU A 123 15.72 -16.12 -2.61
N ASP A 124 15.19 -17.34 -2.74
CA ASP A 124 15.65 -18.44 -1.91
C ASP A 124 17.15 -18.60 -2.16
N PRO A 125 18.03 -18.53 -1.14
CA PRO A 125 19.47 -18.71 -1.33
C PRO A 125 19.82 -20.05 -1.99
N SER A 126 18.91 -21.02 -1.98
CA SER A 126 19.06 -22.30 -2.66
C SER A 126 18.87 -22.26 -4.17
N GLU A 127 18.38 -21.16 -4.75
CA GLU A 127 18.30 -20.96 -6.21
C GLU A 127 19.48 -20.16 -6.79
N VAL A 128 20.40 -19.69 -5.93
CA VAL A 128 21.64 -19.02 -6.34
C VAL A 128 22.79 -20.04 -6.35
N GLU A 129 22.97 -20.76 -7.47
CA GLU A 129 24.23 -21.50 -7.67
C GLU A 129 25.39 -20.50 -7.84
N GLY A 130 26.16 -20.30 -6.77
CA GLY A 130 27.39 -19.51 -6.80
C GLY A 130 27.73 -18.94 -5.43
N GLY A 131 28.38 -19.76 -4.60
CA GLY A 131 28.58 -19.49 -3.18
C GLY A 131 29.38 -18.23 -2.84
N LEU A 132 29.03 -17.65 -1.69
CA LEU A 132 29.88 -16.74 -0.91
C LEU A 132 29.76 -17.08 0.58
N ASN A 133 30.90 -16.96 1.27
CA ASN A 133 31.17 -17.47 2.61
C ASN A 133 30.35 -16.78 3.71
N SER A 134 30.11 -17.51 4.80
CA SER A 134 29.27 -17.13 5.96
C SER A 134 29.86 -16.06 6.89
N ASP A 135 30.84 -15.29 6.45
CA ASP A 135 31.46 -14.21 7.25
C ASP A 135 31.11 -12.80 6.75
N ASP A 136 30.35 -12.68 5.66
CA ASP A 136 29.87 -11.40 5.11
C ASP A 136 28.35 -11.25 5.36
N ASP A 137 27.93 -11.04 6.61
CA ASP A 137 26.55 -10.66 6.95
C ASP A 137 26.38 -9.13 6.82
N PRO A 138 25.71 -8.59 5.77
CA PRO A 138 25.56 -7.15 5.58
C PRO A 138 24.50 -6.55 6.52
N LEU A 139 23.74 -7.36 7.25
CA LEU A 139 22.66 -6.88 8.11
C LEU A 139 23.13 -6.40 9.49
N LEU A 140 24.40 -6.65 9.85
CA LEU A 140 24.96 -6.15 11.10
C LEU A 140 25.48 -4.71 11.02
N ASP A 141 25.73 -4.17 9.82
CA ASP A 141 26.29 -2.82 9.62
C ASP A 141 25.23 -1.75 9.29
N LEU A 142 24.00 -2.16 8.95
CA LEU A 142 22.89 -1.25 8.62
C LEU A 142 22.31 -0.49 9.82
N ALA A 143 22.64 -0.87 11.05
CA ALA A 143 22.19 -0.16 12.25
C ALA A 143 23.05 1.07 12.59
N GLN A 144 24.19 1.27 11.94
CA GLN A 144 25.16 2.32 12.30
C GLN A 144 25.51 3.32 11.18
N ALA A 145 24.96 3.16 9.97
CA ALA A 145 25.19 4.09 8.86
C ALA A 145 23.88 4.63 8.28
N LEU A 146 23.26 5.60 8.97
CA LEU A 146 22.32 6.53 8.36
C LEU A 146 22.76 7.97 8.67
N PRO A 147 23.61 8.51 7.79
CA PRO A 147 23.21 9.71 7.07
C PRO A 147 23.36 9.46 5.57
N ASP A 148 22.34 9.82 4.80
CA ASP A 148 22.33 9.86 3.33
C ASP A 148 22.11 8.53 2.59
N ALA A 149 21.21 7.66 3.08
CA ALA A 149 20.55 6.71 2.18
C ALA A 149 19.79 7.51 1.10
N PRO A 150 19.96 7.22 -0.20
CA PRO A 150 19.21 7.88 -1.26
C PRO A 150 17.72 7.67 -0.98
N ASN A 151 17.02 8.79 -0.92
CA ASN A 151 15.68 8.89 -0.38
C ASN A 151 14.69 8.20 -1.33
N VAL A 152 14.41 6.91 -1.13
CA VAL A 152 13.40 6.13 -1.90
C VAL A 152 11.99 6.74 -1.73
N ASP A 153 11.83 7.64 -0.75
CA ASP A 153 10.62 8.44 -0.57
C ASP A 153 10.42 9.48 -1.69
N VAL A 154 11.46 9.89 -2.42
CA VAL A 154 11.40 11.00 -3.40
C VAL A 154 10.77 10.61 -4.75
N GLU A 155 10.83 9.34 -5.18
CA GLU A 155 10.26 8.94 -6.49
C GLU A 155 8.74 8.75 -6.46
N ILE A 156 8.14 8.56 -5.28
CA ILE A 156 6.68 8.55 -5.11
C ILE A 156 6.16 9.91 -4.65
N ASP A 157 6.99 10.71 -3.97
CA ASP A 157 6.68 12.11 -3.63
C ASP A 157 6.55 13.01 -4.87
N SER A 158 7.21 12.66 -5.99
CA SER A 158 7.07 13.33 -7.29
C SER A 158 5.86 12.86 -8.11
N LEU A 159 5.26 11.72 -7.75
CA LEU A 159 4.05 11.16 -8.37
C LEU A 159 2.83 11.41 -7.48
N GLY A 160 2.58 12.70 -7.26
CA GLY A 160 1.29 13.30 -6.93
C GLY A 160 0.32 12.52 -6.04
N ALA A 161 0.29 12.86 -4.73
CA ALA A 161 -0.87 12.74 -3.84
C ALA A 161 -0.75 13.74 -2.66
N LEU A 162 -1.17 15.01 -2.82
CA LEU A 162 -2.30 15.56 -2.03
C LEU A 162 -3.53 14.64 -1.95
#